data_AF-A0A7J7FRU2-F1
#
_entry.id   AF-A0A7J7FRU2-F1
#
_cell.length_a   1.000
_cell.length_b   1.000
_cell.length_c   1.000
_cell.angle_alpha   90.00
_cell.angle_beta   90.00
_cell.angle_gamma   90.00
#
_symmetry.space_group_name_H-M   'P 1'
#
loop_
_entity.id
_entity.type
_entity.pdbx_description
1 polymer ?
#
loop_
_entity_poly.entity_id
_entity_poly.type
_entity_poly.pdbx_seq_one_letter_code
_entity_poly.pdbx_strand_id
1 'polypeptide(L)'
;MSSDPTSWSTAIQSWYDESLDFIYGVGPKSSNAVVGHYTQAVWYSSYLVGCGIAYCPNQESLKYYYVCQYCPAGNNVSKKNTPYQQGAPCASCPGNCDSGLCTNSCEYEDLLSNCDSLKTTAGCEHELLKEKCKATCRCENKIY
;
A
#
# COMPACT_ATOMS: atom_id res chain seq x y z
N MET A 1 6.74 -13.66 12.57
CA MET A 1 6.35 -14.81 13.42
C MET A 1 6.82 -14.52 14.84
N SER A 2 6.20 -15.13 15.85
CA SER A 2 6.53 -14.88 17.26
C SER A 2 6.57 -16.20 18.05
N SER A 3 7.42 -16.26 19.08
CA SER A 3 7.48 -17.40 20.00
C SER A 3 6.25 -17.49 20.89
N ASP A 4 5.67 -16.34 21.24
CA ASP A 4 4.50 -16.18 22.11
C ASP A 4 3.39 -15.40 21.39
N PRO A 5 2.12 -15.52 21.81
CA PRO A 5 1.06 -14.68 21.30
C PRO A 5 1.35 -13.20 21.61
N THR A 6 1.61 -12.44 20.56
CA THR A 6 1.80 -10.99 20.57
C THR A 6 0.47 -10.29 20.23
N SER A 7 0.21 -9.12 20.81
CA SER A 7 -0.95 -8.31 20.41
C SER A 7 -0.82 -7.83 18.96
N TRP A 8 -1.95 -7.61 18.29
CA TRP A 8 -1.94 -7.03 16.95
C TRP A 8 -1.26 -5.66 16.90
N SER A 9 -1.45 -4.83 17.92
CA SER A 9 -0.79 -3.52 18.00
C SER A 9 0.72 -3.64 18.00
N THR A 10 1.29 -4.57 18.77
CA THR A 10 2.74 -4.79 18.80
C THR A 10 3.25 -5.40 17.49
N ALA A 11 2.50 -6.32 16.86
CA ALA A 11 2.87 -6.86 15.55
C ALA A 11 2.89 -5.78 14.46
N ILE A 12 1.86 -4.91 14.42
CA ILE A 12 1.77 -3.79 13.48
C ILE A 12 2.85 -2.75 13.76
N GLN A 13 3.12 -2.44 15.03
CA GLN A 13 4.19 -1.52 15.40
C GLN A 13 5.55 -2.04 14.93
N SER A 14 5.83 -3.34 15.08
CA SER A 14 7.08 -3.93 14.58
C SER A 14 7.24 -3.82 13.07
N TRP A 15 6.15 -3.87 12.30
CA TRP A 15 6.16 -3.60 10.86
C TRP A 15 6.38 -2.12 10.55
N TYR A 16 5.78 -1.24 11.34
CA TYR A 16 5.89 0.22 11.18
C TYR A 16 7.28 0.76 11.57
N ASP A 17 7.96 0.14 12.54
CA ASP A 17 9.26 0.57 13.05
C ASP A 17 10.38 0.52 12.00
N GLU A 18 10.17 -0.18 10.87
CA GLU A 18 11.05 -0.07 9.70
C GLU A 18 11.12 1.36 9.12
N SER A 19 10.19 2.24 9.49
CA SER A 19 10.26 3.69 9.23
C SER A 19 11.56 4.32 9.74
N LEU A 20 12.14 3.77 10.80
CA LEU A 20 13.43 4.20 11.35
C LEU A 20 14.58 3.99 10.37
N ASP A 21 14.43 3.09 9.40
CA ASP A 21 15.43 2.78 8.38
C ASP A 21 15.03 3.26 6.97
N PHE A 22 13.98 4.09 6.86
CA PHE A 22 13.48 4.61 5.59
C PHE A 22 13.74 6.12 5.45
N ILE A 23 14.05 6.55 4.22
CA ILE A 23 14.12 7.97 3.83
C ILE A 23 13.16 8.18 2.64
N TYR A 24 12.17 9.04 2.80
CA TYR A 24 11.22 9.35 1.73
C TYR A 24 11.92 9.86 0.46
N GLY A 25 11.52 9.35 -0.70
CA GLY A 25 12.11 9.65 -2.00
C GLY A 25 13.42 8.90 -2.30
N VAL A 26 14.12 8.41 -1.28
CA VAL A 26 15.41 7.70 -1.41
C VAL A 26 15.24 6.19 -1.23
N GLY A 27 14.44 5.76 -0.26
CA GLY A 27 14.26 4.36 0.10
C GLY A 27 15.02 3.96 1.38
N PRO A 28 15.51 2.72 1.47
CA PRO A 28 16.23 2.22 2.65
C PRO A 28 17.53 2.99 2.94
N LYS A 29 17.85 3.24 4.23
CA LYS A 29 19.09 3.89 4.68
C LYS A 29 20.37 3.09 4.37
N SER A 30 20.24 1.78 4.20
CA SER A 30 21.33 0.88 3.82
C SER A 30 20.82 -0.24 2.92
N SER A 31 21.71 -0.92 2.20
CA SER A 31 21.34 -2.01 1.29
C SER A 31 20.66 -3.19 1.99
N ASN A 32 20.89 -3.35 3.30
CA ASN A 32 20.39 -4.48 4.09
C ASN A 32 19.15 -4.10 4.91
N ALA A 33 18.74 -2.83 4.90
CA ALA A 33 17.54 -2.39 5.62
C ALA A 33 16.28 -2.93 4.93
N VAL A 34 15.39 -3.48 5.73
CA VAL A 34 14.05 -3.91 5.30
C VAL A 34 13.08 -2.78 5.62
N VAL A 35 12.32 -2.33 4.62
CA VAL A 35 11.36 -1.21 4.75
C VAL A 35 9.99 -1.53 4.17
N GLY A 36 9.83 -2.74 3.62
CA GLY A 36 8.65 -3.14 2.85
C GLY A 36 7.38 -3.24 3.68
N HIS A 37 7.48 -3.59 4.97
CA HIS A 37 6.32 -3.66 5.85
C HIS A 37 5.85 -2.25 6.19
N TYR A 38 6.78 -1.34 6.51
CA TYR A 38 6.44 0.07 6.73
C TYR A 38 5.80 0.69 5.48
N THR A 39 6.43 0.56 4.31
CA THR A 39 5.91 1.18 3.09
C THR A 39 4.54 0.63 2.70
N GLN A 40 4.27 -0.65 2.95
CA GLN A 40 2.92 -1.22 2.78
C GLN A 40 1.91 -0.65 3.79
N ALA A 41 2.30 -0.52 5.07
CA ALA A 41 1.41 0.00 6.10
C ALA A 41 0.97 1.46 5.84
N VAL A 42 1.81 2.25 5.18
CA VAL A 42 1.52 3.66 4.83
C VAL A 42 1.22 3.87 3.35
N TRP A 43 0.88 2.81 2.61
CA TRP A 43 0.66 2.91 1.17
C TRP A 43 -0.65 3.62 0.84
N TYR A 44 -0.59 4.73 0.11
CA TYR A 44 -1.73 5.66 -0.05
C TYR A 44 -2.99 5.04 -0.65
N SER A 45 -2.84 4.06 -1.55
CA SER A 45 -3.98 3.43 -2.23
C SER A 45 -4.44 2.14 -1.57
N SER A 46 -3.74 1.62 -0.55
CA SER A 46 -4.15 0.40 0.16
C SER A 46 -5.18 0.73 1.25
N TYR A 47 -6.47 0.71 0.89
CA TYR A 47 -7.56 1.12 1.80
C TYR A 47 -8.32 -0.06 2.44
N LEU A 48 -8.06 -1.30 2.02
CA LEU A 48 -8.61 -2.51 2.62
C LEU A 48 -7.49 -3.32 3.26
N VAL A 49 -7.75 -3.88 4.43
CA VAL A 49 -6.82 -4.76 5.14
C VAL A 49 -7.57 -5.94 5.75
N GLY A 50 -7.00 -7.14 5.60
CA GLY A 50 -7.47 -8.37 6.24
C GLY A 50 -6.32 -9.06 6.95
N CYS A 51 -6.51 -9.41 8.22
CA CYS A 51 -5.45 -9.96 9.06
C CYS A 51 -5.85 -11.29 9.71
N GLY A 52 -4.88 -12.16 9.96
CA GLY A 52 -5.06 -13.45 10.60
C GLY A 52 -3.83 -13.93 11.34
N ILE A 53 -4.05 -14.76 12.37
CA ILE A 53 -3.00 -15.41 13.15
C ILE A 53 -3.20 -16.93 13.09
N ALA A 54 -2.12 -17.68 12.93
CA ALA A 54 -2.11 -19.13 13.02
C ALA A 54 -1.13 -19.60 14.11
N TYR A 55 -1.55 -20.57 14.92
CA TYR A 55 -0.67 -21.31 15.80
C TYR A 55 -0.14 -22.55 15.07
N CYS A 56 1.18 -22.70 15.02
CA CYS A 56 1.92 -23.73 14.30
C CYS A 56 2.67 -24.62 15.30
N PRO A 57 2.01 -25.60 15.94
CA PRO A 57 2.58 -26.38 17.04
C PRO A 57 3.84 -27.18 16.67
N ASN A 58 3.93 -27.59 15.40
CA ASN A 58 5.02 -28.40 14.86
C ASN A 58 6.28 -27.60 14.51
N GLN A 59 6.26 -26.26 14.64
CA GLN A 59 7.44 -25.43 14.47
C GLN A 59 8.29 -25.47 15.75
N GLU A 60 9.61 -25.64 15.61
CA GLU A 60 10.52 -25.69 16.77
C GLU A 60 10.59 -24.35 17.51
N SER A 61 10.48 -23.24 16.77
CA SER A 61 10.44 -21.87 17.27
C SER A 61 9.44 -21.04 16.50
N LEU A 62 9.09 -19.85 17.01
CA LEU A 62 8.21 -18.91 16.32
C LEU A 62 6.83 -19.51 15.94
N LYS A 63 6.18 -20.15 16.90
CA LYS A 63 4.94 -20.91 16.71
C LYS A 63 3.72 -20.06 16.33
N TYR A 64 3.78 -18.74 16.40
CA TYR A 64 2.67 -17.86 16.04
C TYR A 64 2.97 -17.10 14.75
N TYR A 65 2.16 -17.34 13.72
CA TYR A 65 2.31 -16.72 12.40
C TYR A 65 1.24 -15.67 12.17
N TYR A 66 1.66 -14.42 12.01
CA TYR A 66 0.81 -13.26 11.77
C TYR A 66 0.89 -12.88 10.30
N VAL A 67 -0.27 -12.65 9.69
CA VAL A 67 -0.38 -12.25 8.29
C VAL A 67 -1.40 -11.12 8.20
N CYS A 68 -1.07 -10.06 7.47
CA CYS A 68 -2.03 -9.08 6.97
C CYS A 68 -1.89 -8.96 5.45
N GLN A 69 -3.01 -8.95 4.75
CA GLN A 69 -3.10 -8.66 3.32
C GLN A 69 -3.73 -7.28 3.14
N TYR A 70 -3.19 -6.52 2.19
CA TYR A 70 -3.60 -5.15 1.89
C TYR A 70 -4.09 -5.09 0.46
N CYS A 71 -5.24 -4.46 0.24
CA CYS A 71 -5.85 -4.31 -1.08
C CYS A 71 -6.26 -2.85 -1.33
N PRO A 72 -6.00 -2.29 -2.53
CA PRO A 72 -5.01 -2.72 -3.52
C PRO A 72 -3.61 -2.96 -2.94
N ALA A 73 -2.82 -3.79 -3.62
CA ALA A 73 -1.46 -4.10 -3.20
C ALA A 73 -0.55 -2.87 -3.27
N GLY A 74 0.27 -2.67 -2.24
CA GLY A 74 1.24 -1.59 -2.20
C GLY A 74 2.59 -1.98 -2.82
N ASN A 75 3.63 -1.22 -2.47
CA ASN A 75 5.03 -1.52 -2.80
C ASN A 75 5.30 -1.72 -4.30
N ASN A 76 4.58 -0.99 -5.15
CA ASN A 76 4.89 -0.96 -6.58
C ASN A 76 6.37 -0.57 -6.78
N VAL A 77 7.11 -1.38 -7.54
CA VAL A 77 8.56 -1.25 -7.73
C VAL A 77 8.98 0.15 -8.16
N SER A 78 8.18 0.84 -8.97
CA SER A 78 8.50 2.20 -9.44
C SER A 78 8.20 3.31 -8.44
N LYS A 79 7.33 3.06 -7.45
CA LYS A 79 6.87 4.06 -6.47
C LYS A 79 7.22 3.73 -5.01
N LYS A 80 7.90 2.60 -4.75
CA LYS A 80 8.12 2.09 -3.38
C LYS A 80 8.84 3.04 -2.43
N ASN A 81 9.64 3.98 -2.96
CA ASN A 81 10.34 4.99 -2.18
C ASN A 81 9.48 6.24 -1.89
N THR A 82 8.29 6.32 -2.46
CA THR A 82 7.30 7.40 -2.27
C THR A 82 5.93 6.77 -2.03
N PRO A 83 5.71 6.11 -0.88
CA PRO A 83 4.50 5.32 -0.62
C PRO A 83 3.21 6.15 -0.52
N TYR A 84 3.34 7.47 -0.42
CA TYR A 84 2.27 8.45 -0.45
C TYR A 84 2.79 9.74 -1.09
N GLN A 85 1.90 10.65 -1.48
CA GLN A 85 2.26 11.98 -1.94
C GLN A 85 2.48 12.91 -0.73
N GLN A 86 3.65 13.54 -0.63
CA GLN A 86 3.90 14.58 0.37
C GLN A 86 3.08 15.85 0.07
N GLY A 87 2.47 16.42 1.11
CA GLY A 87 1.66 17.64 1.00
C GLY A 87 0.84 17.89 2.26
N ALA A 88 -0.04 18.89 2.20
CA ALA A 88 -1.03 19.11 3.24
C ALA A 88 -1.99 17.89 3.31
N PRO A 89 -2.39 17.43 4.51
CA PRO A 89 -3.36 16.36 4.65
C PRO A 89 -4.61 16.63 3.82
N CYS A 90 -5.08 15.61 3.10
CA CYS A 90 -6.26 15.65 2.23
C CYS A 90 -6.24 16.67 1.07
N ALA A 91 -5.08 17.24 0.70
CA ALA A 91 -4.98 18.15 -0.45
C ALA A 91 -5.50 17.52 -1.76
N SER A 92 -5.33 16.20 -1.93
CA SER A 92 -5.77 15.45 -3.11
C SER A 92 -7.23 14.97 -3.04
N CYS A 93 -7.94 15.23 -1.94
CA CYS A 93 -9.31 14.76 -1.71
C CYS A 93 -10.17 15.80 -0.96
N PRO A 94 -10.29 17.04 -1.49
CA PRO A 94 -11.11 18.07 -0.85
C PRO A 94 -12.56 17.60 -0.70
N GLY A 95 -13.13 17.80 0.50
CA GLY A 95 -14.49 17.35 0.84
C GLY A 95 -14.64 15.85 1.14
N ASN A 96 -13.59 15.05 0.98
CA ASN A 96 -13.57 13.61 1.28
C ASN A 96 -12.43 13.28 2.24
N CYS A 97 -12.44 13.94 3.40
CA CYS A 97 -11.37 13.88 4.39
C CYS A 97 -11.93 13.54 5.76
N ASP A 98 -11.39 12.51 6.39
CA ASP A 98 -11.61 12.17 7.78
C ASP A 98 -10.28 12.19 8.51
N SER A 99 -10.11 13.15 9.41
CA SER A 99 -8.95 13.21 10.33
C SER A 99 -7.58 13.14 9.62
N GLY A 100 -7.48 13.69 8.41
CA GLY A 100 -6.26 13.69 7.59
C GLY A 100 -6.12 12.52 6.60
N LEU A 101 -7.11 11.61 6.56
CA LEU A 101 -7.17 10.49 5.62
C LEU A 101 -8.25 10.72 4.56
N CYS A 102 -7.96 10.38 3.31
CA CYS A 102 -8.93 10.45 2.22
C CYS A 102 -9.96 9.32 2.31
N THR A 103 -11.22 9.61 2.00
CA THR A 103 -12.35 8.64 2.06
C THR A 103 -12.97 8.32 0.69
N ASN A 104 -12.36 8.80 -0.40
CA ASN A 104 -12.83 8.64 -1.78
C ASN A 104 -11.96 7.67 -2.59
N SER A 105 -11.70 6.47 -2.06
CA SER A 105 -10.90 5.43 -2.74
C SER A 105 -11.58 4.88 -3.99
N CYS A 106 -10.76 4.47 -4.97
CA CYS A 106 -11.18 3.75 -6.15
C CYS A 106 -11.32 2.24 -5.89
N GLU A 107 -12.39 1.64 -6.41
CA GLU A 107 -12.61 0.18 -6.33
C GLU A 107 -11.92 -0.59 -7.46
N TYR A 108 -11.40 0.11 -8.45
CA TYR A 108 -10.66 -0.46 -9.56
C TYR A 108 -9.16 -0.31 -9.33
N GLU A 109 -8.40 -1.16 -10.01
CA GLU A 109 -6.95 -1.12 -10.03
C GLU A 109 -6.43 -0.98 -11.46
N ASP A 110 -5.27 -0.37 -11.59
CA ASP A 110 -4.48 -0.38 -12.81
C ASP A 110 -3.47 -1.53 -12.76
N LEU A 111 -3.51 -2.39 -13.78
CA LEU A 111 -2.60 -3.52 -13.94
C LEU A 111 -1.31 -3.13 -14.67
N LEU A 112 -1.24 -1.91 -15.20
CA LEU A 112 -0.06 -1.35 -15.86
C LEU A 112 0.38 -0.09 -15.12
N SER A 113 1.69 0.05 -14.91
CA SER A 113 2.26 1.19 -14.19
C SER A 113 2.24 2.50 -14.97
N ASN A 114 1.99 2.45 -16.29
CA ASN A 114 2.02 3.58 -17.21
C ASN A 114 0.64 3.96 -17.77
N CYS A 115 -0.45 3.59 -17.07
CA CYS A 115 -1.81 3.87 -17.52
C CYS A 115 -2.10 5.35 -17.79
N ASP A 116 -1.55 6.29 -17.00
CA ASP A 116 -1.71 7.72 -17.24
C ASP A 116 -1.15 8.17 -18.60
N SER A 117 0.04 7.66 -18.96
CA SER A 117 0.68 7.94 -20.25
C SER A 117 -0.10 7.32 -21.41
N LEU A 118 -0.54 6.07 -21.22
CA LEU A 118 -1.35 5.36 -22.21
C LEU A 118 -2.70 6.04 -22.45
N LYS A 119 -3.38 6.52 -21.40
CA LYS A 119 -4.64 7.26 -21.50
C LYS A 119 -4.48 8.51 -22.36
N THR A 120 -3.37 9.22 -22.21
CA THR A 120 -3.06 10.42 -23.00
C THR A 120 -2.83 10.10 -24.48
N THR A 121 -2.26 8.93 -24.79
CA THR A 121 -1.88 8.55 -26.15
C THR A 121 -3.02 7.87 -26.92
N ALA A 122 -3.72 6.92 -26.28
CA ALA A 122 -4.71 6.05 -26.93
C ALA A 122 -6.15 6.30 -26.47
N GLY A 123 -6.35 6.97 -25.33
CA GLY A 123 -7.66 7.17 -24.73
C GLY A 123 -8.24 5.90 -24.10
N CYS A 124 -9.21 6.10 -23.20
CA CYS A 124 -9.85 5.00 -22.44
C CYS A 124 -10.75 4.09 -23.28
N GLU A 125 -11.02 4.45 -24.53
CA GLU A 125 -11.79 3.60 -25.45
C GLU A 125 -10.97 2.43 -26.04
N HIS A 126 -9.64 2.52 -25.94
CA HIS A 126 -8.74 1.47 -26.43
C HIS A 126 -8.88 0.19 -25.58
N GLU A 127 -9.05 -0.96 -26.25
CA GLU A 127 -9.31 -2.29 -25.63
C GLU A 127 -8.34 -2.61 -24.48
N LEU A 128 -7.03 -2.41 -24.69
CA LEU A 128 -6.03 -2.64 -23.65
C LEU A 128 -6.28 -1.82 -22.38
N LEU A 129 -6.68 -0.55 -22.51
CA LEU A 129 -6.87 0.34 -21.35
C LEU A 129 -8.19 0.06 -20.66
N LYS A 130 -9.24 -0.34 -21.39
CA LYS A 130 -10.51 -0.80 -20.81
C LYS A 130 -10.28 -1.97 -19.84
N GLU A 131 -9.39 -2.88 -20.18
CA GLU A 131 -9.10 -4.06 -19.36
C GLU A 131 -8.05 -3.81 -18.28
N LYS A 132 -6.97 -3.10 -18.62
CA LYS A 132 -5.76 -3.01 -17.78
C LYS A 132 -5.61 -1.69 -17.03
N CYS A 133 -6.36 -0.65 -17.39
CA CYS A 133 -6.24 0.70 -16.82
C CYS A 133 -7.58 1.20 -16.27
N LYS A 134 -8.29 0.33 -15.54
CA LYS A 134 -9.65 0.60 -15.09
C LYS A 134 -9.72 1.75 -14.09
N ALA A 135 -8.74 1.86 -13.19
CA ALA A 135 -8.71 2.96 -12.23
C ALA A 135 -8.49 4.29 -12.96
N THR A 136 -7.45 4.36 -13.80
CA THR A 136 -7.15 5.53 -14.64
C THR A 136 -8.33 5.99 -15.52
N CYS A 137 -9.16 5.05 -15.97
CA CYS A 137 -10.27 5.34 -16.87
C CYS A 137 -11.62 5.55 -16.19
N ARG A 138 -11.82 5.09 -14.95
CA ARG A 138 -13.14 5.08 -14.30
C ARG A 138 -13.18 5.76 -12.93
N CYS A 139 -12.05 6.13 -12.37
CA CYS A 139 -11.94 6.69 -11.03
C CYS A 139 -11.59 8.18 -11.04
N GLU A 140 -12.38 8.95 -11.77
CA GLU A 140 -12.27 10.42 -11.73
C GLU A 140 -12.60 10.93 -10.32
N ASN A 141 -11.78 11.86 -9.82
CA ASN A 141 -11.87 12.43 -8.46
C ASN A 141 -11.78 11.39 -7.31
N LYS A 142 -11.13 10.25 -7.54
CA LYS A 142 -10.88 9.21 -6.53
C LYS A 142 -9.39 8.92 -6.38
N ILE A 143 -9.01 8.35 -5.24
CA ILE A 143 -7.62 7.95 -4.95
C ILE A 143 -7.37 6.51 -5.44
N TYR A 144 -6.31 6.30 -6.24
CA TYR A 144 -5.84 4.98 -6.72
C TYR A 144 -4.34 4.97 -7.02
#